data_AF-D5I5F1-F1
#
_entry.id   AF-D5I5F1-F1
#
_cell.length_a   1.000
_cell.length_b   1.000
_cell.length_c   1.000
_cell.angle_alpha   90.00
_cell.angle_beta   90.00
_cell.angle_gamma   90.00
#
_symmetry.space_group_name_H-M   'P 1'
#
loop_
_entity.id
_entity.type
_entity.pdbx_description
1 polymer ?
#
loop_
_entity_poly.entity_id
_entity_poly.type
_entity_poly.pdbx_seq_one_letter_code
_entity_poly.pdbx_strand_id
1 'polypeptide(L)' 'VIEEFLAGARSIDQHFHSAPFESNIPVLLGLLSVWNVSFLGYPARAILPYTQALEKLAPHIQQVSMESNGKGVSIDGVRL' A
#
# COMPACT_ATOMS: atom_id res chain seq x y z
N VAL A 1 -2.05 0.34 24.77
CA VAL A 1 -1.74 1.25 23.63
C VAL A 1 -0.76 0.64 22.63
N ILE A 2 0.56 0.53 22.91
CA ILE A 2 1.51 0.01 21.90
C ILE A 2 1.26 -1.47 21.58
N GLU A 3 1.05 -2.30 22.60
CA GLU A 3 0.71 -3.71 22.40
C GLU A 3 -0.56 -3.90 21.57
N GLU A 4 -1.58 -3.07 21.81
CA GLU A 4 -2.84 -3.08 21.04
C GLU A 4 -2.62 -2.63 19.60
N PHE A 5 -1.79 -1.61 19.37
CA PHE A 5 -1.40 -1.19 18.03
C PHE A 5 -0.69 -2.31 17.26
N LEU A 6 0.26 -2.99 17.90
CA LEU A 6 0.98 -4.13 17.31
C LEU A 6 0.06 -5.34 17.07
N ALA A 7 -0.89 -5.58 17.97
CA ALA A 7 -1.90 -6.62 17.78
C ALA A 7 -2.80 -6.31 16.57
N GLY A 8 -3.17 -5.04 16.37
CA GLY A 8 -3.89 -4.58 15.18
C GLY A 8 -3.10 -4.80 13.89
N ALA A 9 -1.81 -4.46 13.88
CA ALA A 9 -0.93 -4.73 12.74
C ALA A 9 -0.87 -6.23 12.42
N ARG A 10 -0.63 -7.07 13.44
CA ARG A 10 -0.60 -8.53 13.29
C ARG A 10 -1.92 -9.10 12.74
N SER A 11 -3.06 -8.51 13.10
CA SER A 11 -4.36 -8.93 12.57
C SER A 11 -4.46 -8.71 11.07
N ILE A 12 -3.95 -7.59 10.56
CA ILE A 12 -3.90 -7.30 9.11
C ILE A 12 -2.87 -8.21 8.42
N ASP A 13 -1.74 -8.52 9.05
CA ASP A 13 -0.77 -9.47 8.50
C ASP A 13 -1.37 -10.87 8.32
N GLN A 14 -2.12 -11.34 9.33
CA GLN A 14 -2.83 -12.62 9.26
C GLN A 14 -3.90 -12.62 8.17
N HIS A 15 -4.67 -11.53 8.04
CA HIS A 15 -5.64 -11.37 6.96
C HIS A 15 -4.96 -11.43 5.60
N PHE A 16 -3.88 -10.66 5.41
CA PHE A 16 -3.12 -10.63 4.17
C PHE A 16 -2.57 -12.01 3.79
N HIS A 17 -2.10 -12.77 4.77
CA HIS A 17 -1.53 -14.11 4.54
C HIS A 17 -2.59 -15.17 4.20
N SER A 18 -3.75 -15.13 4.84
CA SER A 18 -4.70 -16.26 4.83
C SER A 18 -5.98 -16.04 4.03
N ALA A 19 -6.41 -14.79 3.81
CA ALA A 19 -7.66 -14.52 3.11
C ALA A 19 -7.55 -14.82 1.60
N PRO A 20 -8.57 -15.44 0.99
CA PRO A 20 -8.68 -15.57 -0.47
C PRO A 20 -8.54 -14.22 -1.16
N PHE A 21 -7.86 -14.16 -2.31
CA PHE A 21 -7.49 -12.90 -2.98
C PHE A 21 -8.68 -11.98 -3.27
N GLU A 22 -9.83 -12.53 -3.65
CA GLU A 22 -11.08 -11.82 -3.90
C GLU A 22 -11.67 -11.12 -2.66
N SER A 23 -11.21 -11.48 -1.47
CA SER A 23 -11.60 -10.92 -0.18
C SER A 23 -10.44 -10.31 0.61
N ASN A 24 -9.25 -10.25 0.00
CA ASN A 24 -8.02 -9.84 0.65
C ASN A 24 -7.79 -8.33 0.45
N ILE A 25 -8.00 -7.55 1.51
CA ILE A 25 -8.05 -6.08 1.44
C ILE A 25 -6.74 -5.49 0.90
N PRO A 26 -5.54 -5.85 1.41
CA PRO A 26 -4.29 -5.34 0.84
C PRO A 26 -4.04 -5.78 -0.61
N VAL A 27 -4.39 -7.02 -0.99
CA VAL A 27 -4.25 -7.50 -2.37
C VAL A 27 -5.10 -6.67 -3.32
N LEU A 28 -6.39 -6.49 -3.01
CA LEU A 28 -7.30 -5.69 -3.82
C LEU A 28 -6.83 -4.24 -3.94
N LEU A 29 -6.36 -3.63 -2.84
CA LEU A 29 -5.81 -2.26 -2.86
C LEU A 29 -4.53 -2.15 -3.72
N GLY A 30 -3.70 -3.18 -3.73
CA GLY A 30 -2.53 -3.29 -4.60
C GLY A 30 -2.91 -3.40 -6.07
N LEU A 31 -3.86 -4.29 -6.40
CA LEU A 31 -4.35 -4.49 -7.76
C LEU A 31 -5.03 -3.23 -8.32
N LEU A 32 -5.79 -2.49 -7.50
CA LEU A 32 -6.33 -1.19 -7.89
C LEU A 32 -5.22 -0.17 -8.22
N SER A 33 -4.08 -0.24 -7.53
CA SER A 33 -2.90 0.56 -7.88
C SER A 33 -2.40 0.24 -9.28
N VAL A 34 -2.21 -1.06 -9.56
CA VAL A 34 -1.71 -1.54 -10.84
C VAL A 34 -2.70 -1.16 -11.95
N TRP A 35 -3.99 -1.34 -11.71
CA TRP A 35 -5.04 -0.95 -12.66
C TRP A 35 -4.97 0.54 -13.00
N ASN A 36 -4.98 1.41 -11.98
CA ASN A 36 -4.99 2.86 -12.19
C ASN A 36 -3.69 3.35 -12.86
N VAL A 37 -2.53 2.84 -12.45
CA VAL A 37 -1.24 3.32 -12.97
C VAL A 37 -0.93 2.71 -14.34
N SER A 38 -1.00 1.39 -14.47
CA SER A 38 -0.52 0.67 -15.67
C SER A 38 -1.53 0.64 -16.80
N PHE A 39 -2.84 0.66 -16.51
CA PHE A 39 -3.87 0.54 -17.54
C PHE A 39 -4.60 1.86 -17.80
N LEU A 40 -4.92 2.63 -16.75
CA LEU A 40 -5.59 3.93 -16.92
C LEU A 40 -4.61 5.12 -17.03
N GLY A 41 -3.32 4.92 -16.76
CA GLY A 41 -2.30 5.96 -16.88
C GLY A 41 -2.42 7.07 -15.83
N TYR A 42 -2.98 6.78 -14.65
CA TYR A 42 -3.05 7.72 -13.53
C TYR A 42 -1.84 7.52 -12.60
N PRO A 43 -0.81 8.39 -12.66
CA PRO A 43 0.47 8.15 -11.99
C PRO A 43 0.48 8.56 -10.52
N ALA A 44 -0.56 9.27 -10.06
CA ALA A 44 -0.62 9.85 -8.72
C ALA A 44 -1.77 9.26 -7.91
N ARG A 45 -1.54 9.09 -6.60
CA ARG A 45 -2.54 8.67 -5.62
C ARG A 45 -2.66 9.73 -4.54
N ALA A 46 -3.87 10.24 -4.32
CA ALA A 46 -4.16 11.11 -3.19
C ALA A 46 -4.51 10.29 -1.94
N ILE A 47 -3.99 10.68 -0.78
CA ILE A 47 -4.32 10.10 0.53
C ILE A 47 -4.96 11.23 1.35
N LEU A 48 -6.28 11.14 1.56
CA LEU A 48 -7.10 12.22 2.10
C LEU A 48 -7.82 11.76 3.39
N PRO A 49 -7.12 11.64 4.53
CA PRO A 49 -7.77 11.28 5.78
C PRO A 49 -8.63 12.43 6.30
N TYR A 50 -9.90 12.15 6.61
CA TYR A 50 -10.87 13.14 7.13
C TYR A 50 -10.74 13.32 8.65
N THR A 51 -9.50 13.42 9.14
CA THR A 51 -9.21 13.64 10.56
C THR A 51 -7.83 14.28 10.73
N GLN A 52 -7.75 15.33 11.55
CA GLN A 52 -6.50 16.04 11.81
C GLN A 52 -5.46 15.15 12.49
N ALA A 53 -5.89 14.18 13.30
CA ALA A 53 -4.99 13.27 14.01
C ALA A 53 -4.10 12.45 13.05
N LEU A 54 -4.49 12.31 11.78
CA LEU A 54 -3.75 11.58 10.75
C LEU A 54 -2.97 12.50 9.80
N GLU A 55 -2.70 13.76 10.16
CA GLU A 55 -1.99 14.71 9.30
C GLU A 55 -0.61 14.22 8.82
N LYS A 56 0.05 13.34 9.59
CA LYS A 56 1.36 12.75 9.23
C LYS A 56 1.28 11.40 8.54
N LEU A 57 0.07 10.86 8.34
CA LEU A 57 -0.11 9.59 7.64
C LEU A 57 0.32 9.69 6.17
N ALA A 58 -0.09 10.75 5.47
CA ALA A 58 0.25 10.92 4.06
C ALA A 58 1.78 11.01 3.81
N PRO A 59 2.55 11.83 4.55
CA PRO A 59 4.02 11.82 4.47
C PRO A 59 4.65 10.45 4.77
N HIS A 60 4.13 9.71 5.75
CA HIS A 60 4.63 8.37 6.06
C HIS A 60 4.39 7.40 4.91
N ILE A 61 3.18 7.35 4.36
CA ILE A 61 2.85 6.48 3.22
C ILE A 61 3.59 6.91 1.95
N GLN A 62 3.88 8.21 1.78
CA GLN A 62 4.68 8.71 0.67
C GLN A 62 6.05 8.02 0.65
N GLN A 63 6.75 7.98 1.78
CA GLN A 63 8.01 7.27 1.90
C GLN A 63 7.84 5.78 1.62
N VAL A 64 6.91 5.11 2.32
CA VAL A 64 6.68 3.66 2.19
C VAL A 64 6.42 3.24 0.74
N SER A 65 5.59 4.00 0.01
CA SER A 65 5.22 3.65 -1.36
C SER A 65 6.26 4.07 -2.38
N MET A 66 6.72 5.32 -2.35
CA MET A 66 7.56 5.87 -3.42
C MET A 66 8.99 5.34 -3.33
N GLU A 67 9.53 5.16 -2.12
CA GLU A 67 10.88 4.62 -1.94
C GLU A 67 10.94 3.12 -2.26
N SER A 68 9.87 2.37 -1.92
CA SER A 68 9.79 0.94 -2.22
C SER A 68 9.61 0.67 -3.71
N ASN A 69 8.68 1.38 -4.36
CA ASN A 69 8.19 1.04 -5.70
C ASN A 69 8.67 1.99 -6.81
N GLY A 70 9.29 3.13 -6.48
CA GLY A 70 9.88 4.06 -7.44
C GLY A 70 11.19 3.54 -8.04
N LYS A 71 11.13 2.38 -8.68
CA LYS A 71 12.28 1.63 -9.20
C LYS A 71 12.29 1.64 -10.73
N GLY A 72 13.47 1.48 -11.30
CA GLY A 72 13.69 1.45 -12.76
C GLY A 72 14.27 0.13 -13.29
N VAL A 73 14.41 -0.87 -12.43
CA VAL A 73 15.01 -2.18 -12.75
C VAL A 73 14.13 -3.27 -12.16
N SER A 74 13.83 -4.28 -12.98
CA SER A 74 13.07 -5.49 -12.62
C SER A 74 13.89 -6.44 -11.74
N ILE A 75 13.23 -7.48 -11.20
CA ILE A 75 13.87 -8.50 -10.38
C ILE A 75 14.94 -9.30 -11.14
N ASP A 76 14.81 -9.41 -12.46
CA ASP A 76 15.78 -10.09 -13.34
C ASP A 76 16.95 -9.19 -13.76
N GLY A 77 17.01 -7.94 -13.25
CA GLY A 77 18.08 -6.99 -13.57
C GLY A 77 17.89 -6.23 -14.90
N VAL A 78 16.74 -6.38 -15.56
CA VAL A 78 16.40 -5.67 -16.81
C VAL A 78 15.71 -4.34 -16.49
N ARG A 79 15.97 -3.29 -17.29
CA ARG A 79 15.31 -1.99 -17.16
C ARG A 79 13.79 -2.12 -17.38
N LEU A 80 13.01 -1.45 -16.52
CA LEU A 80 11.54 -1.35 -16.61
C LEU A 80 11.08 -0.40 -17.72
#